data_AF-A0A1Z9ANQ2-F1
#
_entry.id   AF-A0A1Z9ANQ2-F1
#
_cell.length_a   1.000
_cell.length_b   1.000
_cell.length_c   1.000
_cell.angle_alpha   90.00
_cell.angle_beta   90.00
_cell.angle_gamma   90.00
#
_symmetry.space_group_name_H-M   'P 1'
#
loop_
_entity.id
_entity.type
_entity.pdbx_description
1 polymer ?
#
loop_
_entity_poly.entity_id
_entity_poly.type
_entity_poly.pdbx_seq_one_letter_code
_entity_poly.pdbx_strand_id
1 'polypeptide(L)'
;MSKFKHILAGHVPSIEDALESALSLKQRYGSGLVDIVTSQYEERLSPNGLHGCRHWERVLINGLLLEQVLPDYVCADTIYLFALFHDSKRMREGEDPGHGARGAAFFNECVDKGLITFREHLGAPNANEVIANVSRACTRHSENLFDDEPHVAACFDADRLDLERVSIYPDREKLNFQTAISRTFVYECSMRAKRPLDIPIFGGDDTSDHDAPPRSVRSFSHESYTARSSNFKYGFLKS
;
A
#
# COMPACT_ATOMS: atom_id res chain seq x y z
N MET A 1 20.11 12.62 -4.37
CA MET A 1 19.39 11.78 -5.34
C MET A 1 19.42 10.34 -4.83
N SER A 2 18.37 9.54 -5.07
CA SER A 2 18.37 8.11 -4.68
C SER A 2 19.49 7.34 -5.38
N LYS A 3 20.12 6.40 -4.65
CA LYS A 3 21.13 5.47 -5.19
C LYS A 3 20.50 4.39 -6.08
N PHE A 4 19.20 4.13 -5.95
CA PHE A 4 18.50 3.02 -6.62
C PHE A 4 17.84 3.42 -7.95
N LYS A 5 18.02 4.66 -8.40
CA LYS A 5 17.41 5.17 -9.64
C LYS A 5 17.80 4.38 -10.90
N HIS A 6 18.84 3.54 -10.86
CA HIS A 6 19.32 2.76 -12.00
C HIS A 6 18.79 1.32 -12.04
N ILE A 7 18.12 0.85 -10.99
CA ILE A 7 17.60 -0.52 -10.92
C ILE A 7 16.39 -0.66 -11.85
N LEU A 8 16.34 -1.76 -12.59
CA LEU A 8 15.26 -2.14 -13.51
C LEU A 8 14.37 -3.20 -12.86
N ALA A 9 13.08 -3.21 -13.22
CA ALA A 9 12.15 -4.23 -12.76
C ALA A 9 12.50 -5.59 -13.37
N GLY A 10 12.47 -6.64 -12.55
CA GLY A 10 12.69 -8.02 -13.02
C GLY A 10 11.50 -8.59 -13.79
N HIS A 11 10.27 -8.24 -13.39
CA HIS A 11 9.03 -8.86 -13.89
C HIS A 11 7.85 -7.85 -13.82
N VAL A 12 6.70 -8.25 -14.37
CA VAL A 12 5.44 -7.51 -14.20
C VAL A 12 4.78 -7.99 -12.91
N PRO A 13 4.41 -7.10 -11.98
CA PRO A 13 3.81 -7.50 -10.72
C PRO A 13 2.32 -7.86 -10.86
N SER A 14 1.83 -8.74 -10.01
CA SER A 14 0.42 -9.15 -9.88
C SER A 14 -0.17 -8.66 -8.56
N ILE A 15 -1.37 -8.07 -8.63
CA ILE A 15 -2.12 -7.63 -7.45
C ILE A 15 -2.68 -8.83 -6.68
N GLU A 16 -3.04 -9.91 -7.37
CA GLU A 16 -3.51 -11.15 -6.76
C GLU A 16 -2.42 -11.77 -5.88
N ASP A 17 -1.19 -11.88 -6.40
CA ASP A 17 -0.04 -12.40 -5.65
C ASP A 17 0.32 -11.50 -4.45
N ALA A 18 0.16 -10.17 -4.61
CA ALA A 18 0.37 -9.21 -3.52
C ALA A 18 -0.69 -9.35 -2.41
N LEU A 19 -1.95 -9.59 -2.77
CA LEU A 19 -3.02 -9.84 -1.81
C LEU A 19 -2.82 -11.17 -1.07
N GLU A 20 -2.44 -12.23 -1.78
CA GLU A 20 -2.12 -13.52 -1.16
C GLU A 20 -0.96 -13.38 -0.16
N SER A 21 0.10 -12.68 -0.57
CA SER A 21 1.25 -12.39 0.29
C SER A 21 0.86 -11.59 1.54
N ALA A 22 0.01 -10.56 1.38
CA ALA A 22 -0.49 -9.77 2.50
C ALA A 22 -1.28 -10.59 3.51
N LEU A 23 -2.17 -11.47 3.04
CA LEU A 23 -2.97 -12.36 3.88
C LEU A 23 -2.09 -13.40 4.59
N SER A 24 -1.10 -13.95 3.90
CA SER A 24 -0.10 -14.87 4.48
C SER A 24 0.72 -14.19 5.58
N LEU A 25 1.14 -12.94 5.39
CA LEU A 25 1.84 -12.15 6.40
C LEU A 25 0.94 -11.82 7.60
N LYS A 26 -0.32 -11.45 7.36
CA LYS A 26 -1.31 -11.28 8.43
C LYS A 26 -1.49 -12.55 9.26
N GLN A 27 -1.59 -13.70 8.62
CA GLN A 27 -1.68 -14.97 9.31
C GLN A 27 -0.41 -15.28 10.13
N ARG A 28 0.77 -14.97 9.57
CA ARG A 28 2.07 -15.19 10.21
C ARG A 28 2.24 -14.35 11.48
N TYR A 29 1.94 -13.06 11.41
CA TYR A 29 2.08 -12.11 12.52
C TYR A 29 0.88 -12.12 13.49
N GLY A 30 -0.26 -12.67 13.05
CA GLY A 30 -1.46 -12.88 13.85
C GLY A 30 -2.40 -11.67 13.85
N SER A 31 -3.72 -11.93 13.81
CA SER A 31 -4.75 -10.88 13.85
C SER A 31 -4.70 -10.06 15.13
N GLY A 32 -4.30 -10.66 16.26
CA GLY A 32 -4.15 -9.92 17.52
C GLY A 32 -3.13 -8.79 17.45
N LEU A 33 -2.07 -8.90 16.64
CA LEU A 33 -1.14 -7.79 16.42
C LEU A 33 -1.82 -6.66 15.65
N VAL A 34 -2.60 -6.99 14.62
CA VAL A 34 -3.37 -6.01 13.85
C VAL A 34 -4.30 -5.22 14.78
N ASP A 35 -5.10 -5.90 15.59
CA ASP A 35 -6.05 -5.25 16.53
C ASP A 35 -5.34 -4.33 17.54
N ILE A 36 -4.19 -4.77 18.07
CA ILE A 36 -3.36 -3.96 18.98
C ILE A 36 -2.87 -2.68 18.30
N VAL A 37 -2.51 -2.75 17.02
CA VAL A 37 -1.95 -1.60 16.31
C VAL A 37 -3.02 -0.66 15.78
N THR A 38 -4.10 -1.18 15.19
CA THR A 38 -5.19 -0.37 14.63
C THR A 38 -5.91 0.44 15.71
N SER A 39 -6.12 -0.15 16.89
CA SER A 39 -6.68 0.56 18.05
C SER A 39 -5.89 1.81 18.44
N GLN A 40 -4.56 1.84 18.21
CA GLN A 40 -3.76 3.02 18.51
C GLN A 40 -4.12 4.24 17.64
N TYR A 41 -4.62 4.01 16.44
CA TYR A 41 -5.11 5.07 15.58
C TYR A 41 -6.57 5.42 15.91
N GLU A 42 -7.42 4.40 16.00
CA GLU A 42 -8.87 4.54 16.14
C GLU A 42 -9.31 5.16 17.48
N GLU A 43 -8.51 5.00 18.53
CA GLU A 43 -8.73 5.70 19.82
C GLU A 43 -8.64 7.23 19.69
N ARG A 44 -7.95 7.73 18.66
CA ARG A 44 -7.59 9.16 18.52
C ARG A 44 -8.24 9.79 17.30
N LEU A 45 -8.45 9.01 16.24
CA LEU A 45 -8.84 9.46 14.92
C LEU A 45 -9.94 8.58 14.34
N SER A 46 -10.63 9.07 13.32
CA SER A 46 -11.72 8.33 12.69
C SER A 46 -11.18 7.06 12.01
N PRO A 47 -11.81 5.88 12.17
CA PRO A 47 -11.45 4.68 11.41
C PRO A 47 -11.50 4.90 9.89
N ASN A 48 -12.33 5.85 9.44
CA ASN A 48 -12.46 6.28 8.04
C ASN A 48 -11.58 7.49 7.68
N GLY A 49 -10.58 7.80 8.52
CA GLY A 49 -9.62 8.88 8.32
C GLY A 49 -8.72 8.67 7.10
N LEU A 50 -8.03 9.73 6.69
CA LEU A 50 -7.16 9.71 5.50
C LEU A 50 -5.87 8.90 5.74
N HIS A 51 -5.55 8.63 7.01
CA HIS A 51 -4.37 7.90 7.45
C HIS A 51 -4.71 6.66 8.29
N GLY A 52 -5.94 6.14 8.18
CA GLY A 52 -6.37 4.91 8.86
C GLY A 52 -6.08 3.64 8.05
N CYS A 53 -6.65 2.50 8.46
CA CYS A 53 -6.34 1.18 7.91
C CYS A 53 -6.41 1.10 6.38
N ARG A 54 -7.38 1.76 5.74
CA ARG A 54 -7.48 1.78 4.26
C ARG A 54 -6.23 2.33 3.58
N HIS A 55 -5.56 3.31 4.18
CA HIS A 55 -4.28 3.82 3.71
C HIS A 55 -3.19 2.78 3.93
N TRP A 56 -3.06 2.23 5.13
CA TRP A 56 -2.03 1.25 5.48
C TRP A 56 -2.09 0.01 4.60
N GLU A 57 -3.29 -0.45 4.27
CA GLU A 57 -3.53 -1.57 3.35
C GLU A 57 -3.03 -1.28 1.94
N ARG A 58 -3.28 -0.08 1.42
CA ARG A 58 -2.76 0.32 0.10
C ARG A 58 -1.25 0.48 0.13
N VAL A 59 -0.67 1.00 1.21
CA VAL A 59 0.78 1.03 1.41
C VAL A 59 1.36 -0.38 1.38
N LEU A 60 0.73 -1.33 2.08
CA LEU A 60 1.14 -2.74 2.05
C LEU A 60 1.12 -3.31 0.63
N ILE A 61 0.01 -3.15 -0.10
CA ILE A 61 -0.10 -3.63 -1.47
C ILE A 61 0.91 -2.96 -2.40
N ASN A 62 1.11 -1.65 -2.30
CA ASN A 62 2.13 -0.94 -3.09
C ASN A 62 3.52 -1.53 -2.82
N GLY A 63 3.86 -1.76 -1.55
CA GLY A 63 5.16 -2.32 -1.16
C GLY A 63 5.37 -3.76 -1.59
N LEU A 64 4.33 -4.61 -1.57
CA LEU A 64 4.44 -5.99 -2.05
C LEU A 64 4.54 -6.06 -3.58
N LEU A 65 3.89 -5.15 -4.30
CA LEU A 65 4.10 -5.01 -5.75
C LEU A 65 5.53 -4.54 -6.06
N LEU A 66 6.13 -3.71 -5.21
CA LEU A 66 7.55 -3.33 -5.32
C LEU A 66 8.47 -4.51 -5.04
N GLU A 67 8.15 -5.32 -4.03
CA GLU A 67 8.91 -6.53 -3.69
C GLU A 67 8.95 -7.53 -4.86
N GLN A 68 7.82 -7.79 -5.53
CA GLN A 68 7.78 -8.67 -6.70
C GLN A 68 8.70 -8.22 -7.86
N VAL A 69 8.89 -6.90 -8.03
CA VAL A 69 9.77 -6.36 -9.09
C VAL A 69 11.20 -6.13 -8.63
N LEU A 70 11.46 -6.21 -7.32
CA LEU A 70 12.76 -6.01 -6.66
C LEU A 70 13.06 -7.12 -5.60
N PRO A 71 12.89 -8.42 -5.92
CA PRO A 71 12.91 -9.48 -4.91
C PRO A 71 14.29 -9.66 -4.24
N ASP A 72 15.37 -9.23 -4.90
CA ASP A 72 16.72 -9.27 -4.35
C ASP A 72 17.03 -8.12 -3.38
N TYR A 73 16.13 -7.14 -3.25
CA TYR A 73 16.38 -5.89 -2.53
C TYR A 73 15.36 -5.59 -1.44
N VAL A 74 14.15 -6.14 -1.54
CA VAL A 74 13.02 -5.75 -0.69
C VAL A 74 12.48 -6.99 0.01
N CYS A 75 12.26 -6.87 1.32
CA CYS A 75 11.72 -7.93 2.15
C CYS A 75 10.26 -7.63 2.51
N ALA A 76 9.37 -8.59 2.20
CA ALA A 76 7.94 -8.49 2.47
C ALA A 76 7.60 -8.28 3.96
N ASP A 77 8.36 -8.88 4.89
CA ASP A 77 8.18 -8.69 6.33
C ASP A 77 8.42 -7.23 6.76
N THR A 78 9.43 -6.58 6.17
CA THR A 78 9.69 -5.14 6.43
C THR A 78 8.55 -4.27 5.91
N ILE A 79 8.07 -4.55 4.69
CA ILE A 79 6.93 -3.83 4.10
C ILE A 79 5.66 -3.97 4.95
N TYR A 80 5.34 -5.20 5.39
CA TYR A 80 4.16 -5.47 6.20
C TYR A 80 4.18 -4.72 7.52
N LEU A 81 5.28 -4.84 8.26
CA LEU A 81 5.42 -4.19 9.56
C LEU A 81 5.51 -2.67 9.42
N PHE A 82 6.18 -2.14 8.39
CA PHE A 82 6.14 -0.70 8.12
C PHE A 82 4.72 -0.20 7.85
N ALA A 83 4.00 -0.85 6.93
CA ALA A 83 2.65 -0.47 6.55
C ALA A 83 1.71 -0.44 7.76
N LEU A 84 1.79 -1.45 8.64
CA LEU A 84 0.99 -1.54 9.85
C LEU A 84 1.33 -0.46 10.89
N PHE A 85 2.60 -0.07 11.03
CA PHE A 85 3.03 0.79 12.15
C PHE A 85 3.27 2.27 11.83
N HIS A 86 3.63 2.64 10.58
CA HIS A 86 4.19 3.96 10.26
C HIS A 86 3.29 5.15 10.67
N ASP A 87 1.98 4.98 10.53
CA ASP A 87 0.96 5.97 10.88
C ASP A 87 0.11 5.58 12.11
N SER A 88 0.42 4.45 12.77
CA SER A 88 -0.36 3.93 13.91
C SER A 88 -0.43 4.88 15.11
N LYS A 89 0.54 5.79 15.25
CA LYS A 89 0.65 6.75 16.37
C LYS A 89 0.43 8.20 15.96
N ARG A 90 -0.36 8.42 14.90
CA ARG A 90 -0.86 9.76 14.60
C ARG A 90 -1.74 10.29 15.73
N MET A 91 -1.66 11.60 15.94
CA MET A 91 -2.53 12.36 16.85
C MET A 91 -3.43 13.32 16.09
N ARG A 92 -3.16 13.56 14.80
CA ARG A 92 -3.92 14.46 13.92
C ARG A 92 -3.97 13.91 12.50
N GLU A 93 -5.10 14.10 11.82
CA GLU A 93 -5.26 13.76 10.39
C GLU A 93 -4.40 14.64 9.48
N GLY A 94 -4.22 15.91 9.84
CA GLY A 94 -3.42 16.86 9.08
C GLY A 94 -1.93 16.73 9.37
N GLU A 95 -1.24 17.86 9.46
CA GLU A 95 0.17 17.88 9.82
C GLU A 95 0.41 17.29 11.22
N ASP A 96 1.30 16.30 11.28
CA ASP A 96 1.62 15.62 12.53
C ASP A 96 3.12 15.32 12.64
N PRO A 97 3.96 16.33 12.94
CA PRO A 97 5.40 16.13 13.02
C PRO A 97 5.77 15.04 14.04
N GLY A 98 6.70 14.17 13.67
CA GLY A 98 7.16 13.06 14.51
C GLY A 98 6.18 11.89 14.66
N HIS A 99 5.10 11.80 13.88
CA HIS A 99 4.23 10.60 13.87
C HIS A 99 5.03 9.34 13.55
N GLY A 100 5.94 9.41 12.58
CA GLY A 100 6.81 8.32 12.21
C GLY A 100 7.71 7.84 13.35
N ALA A 101 8.32 8.76 14.10
CA ALA A 101 9.13 8.43 15.28
C ALA A 101 8.30 7.76 16.39
N ARG A 102 7.06 8.21 16.60
CA ARG A 102 6.13 7.56 17.55
C ARG A 102 5.72 6.17 17.08
N GLY A 103 5.44 6.00 15.78
CA GLY A 103 5.15 4.69 15.19
C GLY A 103 6.32 3.72 15.35
N ALA A 104 7.56 4.18 15.12
CA ALA A 104 8.77 3.40 15.33
C ALA A 104 8.99 3.01 16.80
N ALA A 105 8.76 3.95 17.74
CA ALA A 105 8.86 3.66 19.17
C ALA A 105 7.83 2.60 19.61
N PHE A 106 6.60 2.71 19.11
CA PHE A 106 5.56 1.73 19.40
C PHE A 106 5.87 0.34 18.79
N PHE A 107 6.39 0.30 17.56
CA PHE A 107 6.88 -0.93 16.95
C PHE A 107 7.94 -1.63 17.82
N ASN A 108 8.97 -0.88 18.25
CA ASN A 108 10.02 -1.43 19.12
C ASN A 108 9.47 -1.90 20.47
N GLU A 109 8.50 -1.18 21.05
CA GLU A 109 7.82 -1.62 22.27
C GLU A 109 7.09 -2.96 22.08
N CYS A 110 6.42 -3.17 20.93
CA CYS A 110 5.79 -4.43 20.60
C CYS A 110 6.81 -5.57 20.44
N VAL A 111 7.98 -5.30 19.86
CA VAL A 111 9.10 -6.25 19.77
C VAL A 111 9.60 -6.62 21.16
N ASP A 112 9.90 -5.63 22.01
CA ASP A 112 10.43 -5.83 23.37
C ASP A 112 9.46 -6.62 24.27
N LYS A 113 8.15 -6.42 24.06
CA LYS A 113 7.08 -7.16 24.76
C LYS A 113 6.84 -8.57 24.21
N GLY A 114 7.51 -8.97 23.14
CA GLY A 114 7.33 -10.27 22.49
C GLY A 114 6.00 -10.43 21.75
N LEU A 115 5.36 -9.31 21.36
CA LEU A 115 4.11 -9.33 20.58
C LEU A 115 4.36 -9.64 19.10
N ILE A 116 5.61 -9.52 18.65
CA ILE A 116 6.04 -9.82 17.28
C ILE A 116 7.03 -10.97 17.35
N THR A 117 6.68 -12.11 16.75
CA THR A 117 7.55 -13.28 16.68
C THR A 117 8.11 -13.42 15.27
N PHE A 118 9.41 -13.23 15.12
CA PHE A 118 10.11 -13.53 13.88
C PHE A 118 10.41 -15.02 13.83
N ARG A 119 9.91 -15.71 12.79
CA ARG A 119 10.21 -17.12 12.58
C ARG A 119 11.47 -17.24 11.74
N GLU A 120 12.60 -17.47 12.39
CA GLU A 120 13.83 -17.84 11.71
C GLU A 120 13.66 -19.24 11.11
N HIS A 121 13.57 -19.32 9.79
CA HIS A 121 13.65 -20.55 9.02
C HIS A 121 14.79 -20.39 8.01
N LEU A 122 15.35 -21.49 7.48
CA LEU A 122 16.41 -21.42 6.46
C LEU A 122 15.93 -20.58 5.27
N GLY A 123 16.55 -19.42 5.05
CA GLY A 123 16.16 -18.45 4.02
C GLY A 123 15.18 -17.36 4.46
N ALA A 124 14.75 -17.32 5.73
CA ALA A 124 13.97 -16.23 6.30
C ALA A 124 14.85 -14.99 6.55
N PRO A 125 14.29 -13.76 6.47
CA PRO A 125 15.03 -12.53 6.68
C PRO A 125 15.59 -12.45 8.11
N ASN A 126 16.77 -11.85 8.25
CA ASN A 126 17.40 -11.63 9.55
C ASN A 126 16.50 -10.73 10.42
N ALA A 127 16.00 -11.24 11.54
CA ALA A 127 15.05 -10.53 12.40
C ALA A 127 15.58 -9.16 12.83
N ASN A 128 16.87 -9.05 13.16
CA ASN A 128 17.48 -7.78 13.57
C ASN A 128 17.51 -6.77 12.42
N GLU A 129 17.70 -7.23 11.19
CA GLU A 129 17.66 -6.38 10.00
C GLU A 129 16.24 -5.87 9.74
N VAL A 130 15.23 -6.74 9.83
CA VAL A 130 13.81 -6.34 9.72
C VAL A 130 13.46 -5.31 10.79
N ILE A 131 13.81 -5.56 12.06
CA ILE A 131 13.56 -4.62 13.17
C ILE A 131 14.23 -3.27 12.89
N ALA A 132 15.50 -3.26 12.51
CA ALA A 132 16.24 -2.05 12.21
C ALA A 132 15.63 -1.27 11.03
N ASN A 133 15.23 -1.98 9.96
CA ASN A 133 14.67 -1.38 8.76
C ASN A 133 13.27 -0.81 9.02
N VAL A 134 12.39 -1.53 9.73
CA VAL A 134 11.06 -1.03 10.09
C VAL A 134 11.17 0.21 10.98
N SER A 135 12.02 0.16 12.01
CA SER A 135 12.21 1.30 12.91
C SER A 135 12.75 2.53 12.16
N ARG A 136 13.74 2.33 11.28
CA ARG A 136 14.31 3.39 10.43
C ARG A 136 13.27 3.93 9.43
N ALA A 137 12.50 3.06 8.80
CA ALA A 137 11.48 3.44 7.82
C ALA A 137 10.36 4.26 8.46
N CYS A 138 9.77 3.76 9.54
CA CYS A 138 8.76 4.49 10.30
C CYS A 138 9.28 5.87 10.72
N THR A 139 10.48 5.95 11.32
CA THR A 139 11.04 7.21 11.81
C THR A 139 11.17 8.27 10.71
N ARG A 140 11.62 7.88 9.50
CA ARG A 140 12.11 8.82 8.50
C ARG A 140 11.19 9.05 7.29
N HIS A 141 10.12 8.27 7.12
CA HIS A 141 9.35 8.27 5.86
C HIS A 141 8.74 9.63 5.48
N SER A 142 8.38 10.45 6.47
CA SER A 142 7.84 11.80 6.25
C SER A 142 8.90 12.91 6.29
N GLU A 143 10.12 12.62 6.76
CA GLU A 143 11.21 13.60 6.92
C GLU A 143 12.21 13.55 5.76
N ASN A 144 12.38 12.37 5.14
CA ASN A 144 13.41 12.11 4.16
C ASN A 144 12.80 11.73 2.81
N LEU A 145 13.30 12.35 1.75
CA LEU A 145 12.90 11.95 0.39
C LEU A 145 13.50 10.61 -0.04
N PHE A 146 14.73 10.30 0.37
CA PHE A 146 15.41 9.09 -0.06
C PHE A 146 16.12 8.42 1.12
N ASP A 147 16.35 7.13 1.00
CA ASP A 147 17.16 6.34 1.92
C ASP A 147 18.16 5.47 1.13
N ASP A 148 19.26 5.08 1.75
CA ASP A 148 20.30 4.25 1.14
C ASP A 148 20.23 2.77 1.52
N GLU A 149 19.27 2.41 2.37
CA GLU A 149 18.84 1.05 2.63
C GLU A 149 17.65 0.70 1.71
N PRO A 150 17.76 -0.27 0.78
CA PRO A 150 16.71 -0.56 -0.20
C PRO A 150 15.36 -0.92 0.43
N HIS A 151 15.35 -1.62 1.57
CA HIS A 151 14.13 -1.95 2.31
C HIS A 151 13.37 -0.71 2.76
N VAL A 152 14.10 0.26 3.33
CA VAL A 152 13.56 1.54 3.79
C VAL A 152 13.10 2.40 2.62
N ALA A 153 13.89 2.43 1.55
CA ALA A 153 13.55 3.13 0.32
C ALA A 153 12.24 2.61 -0.31
N ALA A 154 12.02 1.29 -0.29
CA ALA A 154 10.79 0.68 -0.81
C ALA A 154 9.58 1.03 0.06
N CYS A 155 9.73 1.09 1.39
CA CYS A 155 8.69 1.57 2.30
C CYS A 155 8.29 3.02 1.98
N PHE A 156 9.25 3.90 1.74
CA PHE A 156 8.96 5.30 1.38
C PHE A 156 8.22 5.41 0.06
N ASP A 157 8.64 4.63 -0.94
CA ASP A 157 7.99 4.62 -2.25
C ASP A 157 6.55 4.08 -2.12
N ALA A 158 6.34 3.02 -1.33
CA ALA A 158 5.03 2.42 -1.08
C ALA A 158 4.02 3.41 -0.48
N ASP A 159 4.44 4.20 0.52
CA ASP A 159 3.62 5.27 1.11
C ASP A 159 3.33 6.39 0.10
N ARG A 160 4.36 6.88 -0.59
CA ARG A 160 4.19 7.96 -1.57
C ARG A 160 3.33 7.60 -2.77
N LEU A 161 3.33 6.34 -3.17
CA LEU A 161 2.49 5.83 -4.24
C LEU A 161 0.99 5.92 -3.88
N ASP A 162 0.64 6.06 -2.60
CA ASP A 162 -0.74 6.25 -2.13
C ASP A 162 -1.16 7.72 -1.95
N LEU A 163 -0.32 8.69 -2.36
CA LEU A 163 -0.57 10.13 -2.16
C LEU A 163 -1.81 10.67 -2.88
N GLU A 164 -2.26 10.01 -3.93
CA GLU A 164 -3.45 10.45 -4.67
C GLU A 164 -4.72 10.36 -3.80
N ARG A 165 -4.69 9.59 -2.70
CA ARG A 165 -5.74 9.56 -1.66
C ARG A 165 -6.03 10.95 -1.08
N VAL A 166 -4.98 11.79 -1.02
CA VAL A 166 -5.02 13.18 -0.54
C VAL A 166 -4.87 14.18 -1.68
N SER A 167 -5.26 13.80 -2.90
CA SER A 167 -5.22 14.63 -4.11
C SER A 167 -3.82 15.06 -4.57
N ILE A 168 -2.79 14.26 -4.27
CA ILE A 168 -1.41 14.52 -4.71
C ILE A 168 -0.95 13.37 -5.63
N TYR A 169 -0.75 13.68 -6.92
CA TYR A 169 -0.22 12.68 -7.86
C TYR A 169 1.24 12.33 -7.52
N PRO A 170 1.61 11.05 -7.36
CA PRO A 170 2.98 10.67 -7.02
C PRO A 170 3.99 11.10 -8.09
N ASP A 171 4.99 11.85 -7.67
CA ASP A 171 6.08 12.31 -8.54
C ASP A 171 7.19 11.25 -8.61
N ARG A 172 7.41 10.69 -9.81
CA ARG A 172 8.44 9.66 -10.05
C ARG A 172 9.85 10.11 -9.70
N GLU A 173 10.16 11.40 -9.78
CA GLU A 173 11.49 11.92 -9.42
C GLU A 173 11.76 11.88 -7.91
N LYS A 174 10.68 11.79 -7.11
CA LYS A 174 10.66 11.68 -5.65
C LYS A 174 10.58 10.24 -5.15
N LEU A 175 10.59 9.26 -6.06
CA LEU A 175 10.67 7.83 -5.74
C LEU A 175 12.13 7.37 -5.78
N ASN A 176 12.45 6.40 -4.93
CA ASN A 176 13.77 5.81 -4.82
C ASN A 176 14.07 4.90 -6.03
N PHE A 177 13.11 4.05 -6.42
CA PHE A 177 13.25 3.05 -7.48
C PHE A 177 12.66 3.53 -8.82
N GLN A 178 12.90 4.79 -9.17
CA GLN A 178 12.32 5.46 -10.33
C GLN A 178 12.32 4.62 -11.63
N THR A 179 13.41 3.91 -11.92
CA THR A 179 13.55 3.14 -13.17
C THR A 179 12.82 1.80 -13.13
N ALA A 180 12.75 1.15 -11.96
CA ALA A 180 11.94 -0.06 -11.78
C ALA A 180 10.43 0.29 -11.77
N ILE A 181 10.08 1.49 -11.31
CA ILE A 181 8.69 1.94 -11.22
C ILE A 181 8.27 2.63 -12.53
N SER A 182 7.56 1.86 -13.37
CA SER A 182 7.01 2.36 -14.64
C SER A 182 5.94 3.45 -14.41
N ARG A 183 5.66 4.27 -15.43
CA ARG A 183 4.57 5.25 -15.37
C ARG A 183 3.21 4.58 -15.17
N THR A 184 3.01 3.42 -15.79
CA THR A 184 1.81 2.60 -15.62
C THR A 184 1.68 2.14 -14.18
N PHE A 185 2.75 1.67 -13.54
CA PHE A 185 2.75 1.28 -12.14
C PHE A 185 2.27 2.44 -11.24
N VAL A 186 2.82 3.65 -11.43
CA VAL A 186 2.39 4.83 -10.66
C VAL A 186 0.91 5.13 -10.89
N TYR A 187 0.47 5.12 -12.15
CA TYR A 187 -0.93 5.36 -12.48
C TYR A 187 -1.87 4.35 -11.81
N GLU A 188 -1.55 3.06 -11.83
CA GLU A 188 -2.35 2.02 -11.17
C GLU A 188 -2.39 2.21 -9.64
N CYS A 189 -1.29 2.63 -9.02
CA CYS A 189 -1.27 2.99 -7.60
C CYS A 189 -2.18 4.19 -7.32
N SER A 190 -2.11 5.24 -8.15
CA SER A 190 -2.98 6.42 -8.04
C SER A 190 -4.47 6.08 -8.21
N MET A 191 -4.81 5.16 -9.11
CA MET A 191 -6.18 4.68 -9.28
C MET A 191 -6.65 3.87 -8.08
N ARG A 192 -5.79 3.05 -7.49
CA ARG A 192 -6.07 2.31 -6.25
C ARG A 192 -6.24 3.24 -5.05
N ALA A 193 -5.45 4.31 -4.93
CA ALA A 193 -5.53 5.26 -3.82
C ALA A 193 -6.90 5.93 -3.64
N LYS A 194 -7.74 5.94 -4.69
CA LYS A 194 -9.08 6.54 -4.71
C LYS A 194 -10.19 5.63 -4.20
N ARG A 195 -9.89 4.36 -3.90
CA ARG A 195 -10.87 3.38 -3.44
C ARG A 195 -10.32 2.49 -2.33
N PRO A 196 -11.18 1.94 -1.46
CA PRO A 196 -10.79 0.83 -0.59
C PRO A 196 -10.36 -0.40 -1.40
N LEU A 197 -9.61 -1.31 -0.77
CA LEU A 197 -9.43 -2.65 -1.31
C LEU A 197 -10.75 -3.42 -1.22
N ASP A 198 -10.99 -4.33 -2.17
CA ASP A 198 -12.18 -5.20 -2.14
C ASP A 198 -12.11 -6.23 -0.99
N ILE A 199 -10.88 -6.58 -0.55
CA ILE A 199 -10.61 -7.48 0.57
C ILE A 199 -9.78 -6.70 1.61
N PRO A 200 -10.37 -6.33 2.76
CA PRO A 200 -9.63 -5.70 3.85
C PRO A 200 -8.55 -6.61 4.43
N ILE A 201 -7.40 -6.03 4.80
CA ILE A 201 -6.26 -6.76 5.39
C ILE A 201 -6.12 -6.36 6.87
N PHE A 202 -6.11 -5.07 7.17
CA PHE A 202 -5.99 -4.55 8.54
C PHE A 202 -7.33 -4.11 9.13
N GLY A 203 -8.24 -3.59 8.30
CA GLY A 203 -9.59 -3.22 8.71
C GLY A 203 -10.50 -4.43 8.89
N GLY A 204 -11.48 -4.31 9.79
CA GLY A 204 -12.45 -5.36 10.10
C GLY A 204 -13.35 -5.76 8.92
N ASP A 205 -13.90 -6.98 9.01
CA ASP A 205 -15.08 -7.38 8.23
C ASP A 205 -16.17 -6.34 8.46
N ASP A 206 -16.38 -5.47 7.48
CA ASP A 206 -17.45 -4.46 7.50
C ASP A 206 -18.80 -5.19 7.31
N THR A 207 -19.24 -5.91 8.34
CA THR A 207 -20.59 -6.48 8.42
C THR A 207 -21.64 -5.40 8.72
N SER A 208 -21.25 -4.12 8.75
CA SER A 208 -22.14 -2.98 8.96
C SER A 208 -22.66 -2.28 7.70
N ASP A 209 -22.23 -2.65 6.48
CA ASP A 209 -22.71 -1.97 5.25
C ASP A 209 -23.14 -2.91 4.09
N HIS A 210 -23.30 -4.20 4.34
CA HIS A 210 -23.77 -5.18 3.34
C HIS A 210 -25.24 -5.59 3.54
N ASP A 211 -26.16 -4.64 3.45
CA ASP A 211 -27.58 -4.91 3.13
C ASP A 211 -28.00 -4.24 1.80
N ALA A 212 -27.02 -3.90 0.95
CA ALA A 212 -27.27 -3.62 -0.45
C ALA A 212 -27.00 -4.89 -1.27
N PRO A 213 -28.01 -5.50 -1.93
CA PRO A 213 -27.78 -6.67 -2.76
C PRO A 213 -26.79 -6.32 -3.88
N PRO A 214 -25.92 -7.27 -4.27
CA PRO A 214 -24.97 -7.03 -5.35
C PRO A 214 -25.75 -6.65 -6.61
N ARG A 215 -25.44 -5.46 -7.16
CA ARG A 215 -25.91 -5.08 -8.50
C ARG A 215 -25.43 -6.17 -9.45
N SER A 216 -26.37 -6.90 -10.03
CA SER A 216 -26.08 -7.95 -10.99
C SER A 216 -25.13 -7.43 -12.05
N VAL A 217 -23.99 -8.10 -12.15
CA VAL A 217 -23.06 -7.93 -13.27
C VAL A 217 -23.87 -8.29 -14.50
N ARG A 218 -24.22 -7.28 -15.31
CA ARG A 218 -24.74 -7.53 -16.66
C ARG A 218 -23.61 -8.20 -17.43
N SER A 219 -23.75 -9.49 -17.67
CA SER A 219 -22.97 -10.22 -18.65
C SER A 219 -23.08 -9.49 -19.99
N PHE A 220 -21.95 -9.03 -20.51
CA PHE A 220 -21.85 -8.67 -21.92
C PHE A 220 -21.87 -9.97 -22.72
N SER A 221 -23.06 -10.41 -23.12
CA SER A 221 -23.21 -11.42 -24.16
C SER A 221 -22.99 -10.78 -25.52
N HIS A 222 -22.06 -11.36 -26.26
CA HIS A 222 -21.71 -11.04 -27.63
C HIS A 222 -22.90 -11.39 -28.54
N GLU A 223 -23.64 -10.39 -29.03
CA GLU A 223 -24.60 -10.59 -30.12
C GLU A 223 -24.33 -9.62 -31.27
N SER A 224 -23.87 -10.24 -32.35
CA SER A 224 -23.84 -9.87 -33.76
C SER A 224 -24.62 -8.61 -34.19
N TYR A 225 -23.88 -7.63 -34.72
CA TYR A 225 -24.42 -6.61 -35.62
C TYR A 225 -24.68 -7.22 -37.01
N THR A 226 -25.94 -7.48 -37.34
CA THR A 226 -26.39 -7.59 -38.74
C THR A 226 -27.15 -6.34 -39.13
N ALA A 227 -26.75 -5.76 -40.25
CA ALA A 227 -27.26 -4.53 -40.83
C ALA A 227 -28.78 -4.55 -41.11
N ARG A 228 -29.44 -3.41 -40.89
CA ARG A 228 -30.40 -2.86 -41.87
C ARG A 228 -30.65 -1.36 -41.68
N SER A 229 -30.39 -0.67 -42.78
CA SER A 229 -30.83 0.65 -43.23
C SER A 229 -32.13 1.21 -42.64
N SER A 230 -32.11 2.50 -42.28
CA SER A 230 -33.09 3.46 -42.82
C SER A 230 -32.68 4.92 -42.55
N ASN A 231 -32.55 5.63 -43.67
CA ASN A 231 -32.58 7.07 -43.91
C ASN A 231 -32.99 7.99 -42.76
N PHE A 232 -32.19 9.02 -42.47
CA PHE A 232 -32.67 10.41 -42.53
C PHE A 232 -31.52 11.39 -42.82
N LYS A 233 -31.85 12.41 -43.61
CA LYS A 233 -31.00 13.24 -44.44
C LYS A 233 -30.82 14.65 -43.84
N TYR A 234 -29.60 15.17 -44.03
CA TYR A 234 -29.17 16.58 -44.20
C TYR A 234 -29.26 17.61 -43.08
N GLY A 235 -28.14 18.34 -42.93
CA GLY A 235 -28.06 19.63 -42.26
C GLY A 235 -26.65 20.21 -42.11
N PHE A 236 -25.86 20.26 -43.19
CA PHE A 236 -24.63 21.09 -43.25
C PHE A 236 -25.02 22.56 -43.45
N LEU A 237 -24.48 23.45 -42.61
CA LEU A 237 -24.28 24.86 -42.95
C LEU A 237 -22.78 25.17 -42.86
N LYS A 238 -22.36 25.89 -43.89
CA LYS A 238 -21.00 26.14 -44.36
C LYS A 238 -20.25 27.19 -43.52
N SER A 239 -18.93 27.11 -43.57
CA SER A 239 -18.10 28.05 -44.35
C SER A 239 -16.90 27.29 -44.88
#